data_AF-A0A1B8ZG21-F1
#
_entry.id   AF-A0A1B8ZG21-F1
#
_cell.length_a   1.000
_cell.length_b   1.000
_cell.length_c   1.000
_cell.angle_alpha   90.00
_cell.angle_beta   90.00
_cell.angle_gamma   90.00
#
_symmetry.space_group_name_H-M   'P 1'
#
loop_
_entity.id
_entity.type
_entity.pdbx_description
1 polymer ?
#
loop_
_entity_poly.entity_id
_entity_poly.type
_entity_poly.pdbx_seq_one_letter_code
_entity_poly.pdbx_strand_id
1 'polypeptide(L)'
;MTQAEILTLIDDELFLDNIKTELSDQKIIWKDHSGTENSILPHQTAINNEGVFAWWQCNEAGKEHVHIRLKERNVITWKPPVDTLIKPIFRDGLLYFHKNYLIIKYKDRHYQRLFIFNIKTLKDEEIILNALTIQVKIIDNDLFLAGLYSGEDFIKITMHPDHIERETIDENYLRQRNIIFD
;
A
#
# COMPACT_ATOMS: atom_id res chain seq x y z
N MET A 1 11.57 -5.79 -12.60
CA MET A 1 10.74 -4.72 -13.14
C MET A 1 11.06 -3.44 -12.38
N THR A 2 11.24 -2.32 -13.07
CA THR A 2 11.52 -1.00 -12.50
C THR A 2 10.21 -0.26 -12.20
N GLN A 3 10.27 0.82 -11.40
CA GLN A 3 9.08 1.63 -11.15
C GLN A 3 8.56 2.31 -12.43
N ALA A 4 9.44 2.72 -13.35
CA ALA A 4 9.04 3.31 -14.62
C ALA A 4 8.23 2.32 -15.49
N GLU A 5 8.65 1.05 -15.51
CA GLU A 5 7.91 -0.02 -16.21
C GLU A 5 6.52 -0.24 -15.59
N ILE A 6 6.38 -0.13 -14.25
CA ILE A 6 5.07 -0.21 -13.59
C ILE A 6 4.18 0.97 -13.98
N LEU A 7 4.72 2.19 -14.06
CA LEU A 7 3.96 3.35 -14.52
C LEU A 7 3.46 3.19 -15.96
N THR A 8 4.27 2.65 -16.88
CA THR A 8 3.81 2.36 -18.25
C THR A 8 2.65 1.35 -18.25
N LEU A 9 2.70 0.30 -17.43
CA LEU A 9 1.59 -0.66 -17.31
C LEU A 9 0.29 -0.01 -16.81
N ILE A 10 0.41 0.93 -15.87
CA ILE A 10 -0.74 1.67 -15.34
C ILE A 10 -1.28 2.63 -16.40
N ASP A 11 -0.40 3.31 -17.13
CA ASP A 11 -0.78 4.21 -18.23
C ASP A 11 -1.57 3.48 -19.32
N ASP A 12 -1.10 2.30 -19.73
CA ASP A 12 -1.78 1.42 -20.67
C ASP A 12 -3.18 1.01 -20.16
N GLU A 13 -3.30 0.68 -18.87
CA GLU A 13 -4.59 0.33 -18.26
C GLU A 13 -5.56 1.52 -18.24
N LEU A 14 -5.08 2.71 -17.87
CA LEU A 14 -5.88 3.94 -17.90
C LEU A 14 -6.32 4.31 -19.33
N PHE A 15 -5.46 4.07 -20.32
CA PHE A 15 -5.78 4.28 -21.72
C PHE A 15 -6.93 3.38 -22.20
N LEU A 16 -7.02 2.13 -21.72
CA LEU A 16 -8.15 1.22 -22.02
C LEU A 16 -9.49 1.78 -21.50
N ASP A 17 -9.45 2.55 -20.41
CA ASP A 17 -10.60 3.27 -19.85
C ASP A 17 -10.86 4.63 -20.55
N ASN A 18 -10.18 4.90 -21.68
CA ASN A 18 -10.21 6.17 -22.42
C ASN A 18 -9.75 7.38 -21.59
N ILE A 19 -8.90 7.15 -20.59
CA ILE A 19 -8.29 8.22 -19.80
C ILE A 19 -7.02 8.67 -20.52
N LYS A 20 -6.98 9.94 -20.92
CA LYS A 20 -5.78 10.55 -21.50
C LYS A 20 -4.89 11.10 -20.38
N THR A 21 -3.69 10.56 -20.30
CA THR A 21 -2.69 10.84 -19.28
C THR A 21 -1.49 11.61 -19.83
N GLU A 22 -0.73 12.22 -18.93
CA GLU A 22 0.63 12.68 -19.17
C GLU A 22 1.56 11.82 -18.31
N LEU A 23 2.31 10.93 -18.95
CA LEU A 23 3.26 10.02 -18.32
C LEU A 23 4.68 10.60 -18.33
N SER A 24 5.37 10.51 -17.20
CA SER A 24 6.79 10.78 -17.05
C SER A 24 7.41 9.77 -16.08
N ASP A 25 8.74 9.70 -16.03
CA ASP A 25 9.46 8.84 -15.07
C ASP A 25 9.13 9.16 -13.60
N GLN A 26 8.60 10.35 -13.33
CA GLN A 26 8.33 10.84 -11.98
C GLN A 26 6.87 10.69 -11.55
N LYS A 27 5.92 10.58 -12.48
CA LYS A 27 4.48 10.50 -12.20
C LYS A 27 3.64 10.27 -13.45
N ILE A 28 2.41 9.80 -13.23
CA ILE A 28 1.29 9.90 -14.18
C ILE A 28 0.35 11.00 -13.68
N ILE A 29 -0.14 11.87 -14.57
CA ILE A 29 -1.18 12.87 -14.25
C ILE A 29 -2.28 12.89 -15.31
N TRP A 30 -3.51 13.19 -14.90
CA TRP A 30 -4.63 13.44 -15.81
C TRP A 30 -5.73 14.26 -15.12
N LYS A 31 -6.67 14.79 -15.90
CA LYS A 31 -7.88 15.44 -15.37
C LYS A 31 -9.08 14.54 -15.55
N ASP A 32 -9.88 14.39 -14.50
CA ASP A 32 -11.17 13.72 -14.63
C ASP A 32 -12.21 14.61 -15.34
N HIS A 33 -13.42 14.07 -15.53
CA HIS A 33 -14.52 14.80 -16.18
C HIS A 33 -14.93 16.10 -15.46
N SER A 34 -14.57 16.25 -14.17
CA SER A 34 -14.83 17.45 -13.38
C SER A 34 -13.70 18.48 -13.46
N GLY A 35 -12.63 18.15 -14.20
CA GLY A 35 -11.42 18.95 -14.28
C GLY A 35 -10.49 18.80 -13.09
N THR A 36 -10.77 17.88 -12.17
CA THR A 36 -9.91 17.61 -11.00
C THR A 36 -8.68 16.84 -11.44
N GLU A 37 -7.48 17.32 -11.10
CA GLU A 37 -6.24 16.60 -11.40
C GLU A 37 -6.12 15.35 -10.50
N ASN A 38 -5.77 14.23 -11.13
CA ASN A 38 -5.43 12.96 -10.51
C ASN A 38 -3.96 12.69 -10.79
N SER A 39 -3.31 12.01 -9.85
CA SER A 39 -1.89 11.68 -9.97
C SER A 39 -1.54 10.34 -9.32
N ILE A 40 -0.48 9.74 -9.84
CA ILE A 40 0.13 8.51 -9.33
C ILE A 40 1.64 8.72 -9.30
N LEU A 41 2.27 8.46 -8.15
CA LEU A 41 3.72 8.56 -7.99
C LEU A 41 4.38 7.16 -7.98
N PRO A 42 5.62 7.00 -8.49
CA PRO A 42 6.33 5.73 -8.55
C PRO A 42 6.36 4.93 -7.24
N HIS A 43 6.60 5.59 -6.11
CA HIS A 43 6.68 4.95 -4.79
C HIS A 43 5.32 4.47 -4.27
N GLN A 44 4.23 4.91 -4.89
CA GLN A 44 2.86 4.51 -4.54
C GLN A 44 2.33 3.41 -5.45
N THR A 45 3.23 2.65 -6.08
CA THR A 45 2.91 1.53 -6.95
C THR A 45 3.59 0.27 -6.44
N ALA A 46 2.99 -0.88 -6.73
CA ALA A 46 3.56 -2.19 -6.43
C ALA A 46 3.21 -3.19 -7.52
N ILE A 47 4.08 -4.16 -7.75
CA ILE A 47 3.80 -5.32 -8.61
C ILE A 47 4.33 -6.60 -7.96
N ASN A 48 3.60 -7.70 -8.10
CA ASN A 48 4.03 -9.02 -7.68
C ASN A 48 4.60 -9.85 -8.84
N ASN A 49 5.22 -10.98 -8.52
CA ASN A 49 5.82 -11.88 -9.52
C ASN A 49 4.80 -12.55 -10.46
N GLU A 50 3.51 -12.47 -10.16
CA GLU A 50 2.43 -13.02 -11.00
C GLU A 50 1.88 -11.98 -12.00
N GLY A 51 2.42 -10.76 -12.00
CA GLY A 51 1.97 -9.67 -12.86
C GLY A 51 0.72 -8.94 -12.35
N VAL A 52 0.32 -9.17 -11.09
CA VAL A 52 -0.69 -8.34 -10.42
C VAL A 52 0.00 -7.06 -9.97
N PHE A 53 -0.56 -5.91 -10.35
CA PHE A 53 -0.04 -4.61 -9.95
C PHE A 53 -1.11 -3.78 -9.27
N ALA A 54 -0.67 -2.85 -8.42
CA ALA A 54 -1.51 -1.93 -7.70
C ALA A 54 -0.93 -0.52 -7.74
N TRP A 55 -1.80 0.47 -7.72
CA TRP A 55 -1.41 1.87 -7.66
C TRP A 55 -2.32 2.65 -6.73
N TRP A 56 -1.71 3.56 -5.98
CA TRP A 56 -2.43 4.58 -5.24
C TRP A 56 -2.70 5.76 -6.16
N GLN A 57 -3.97 6.12 -6.28
CA GLN A 57 -4.42 7.31 -6.98
C GLN A 57 -4.87 8.35 -5.97
N CYS A 58 -4.31 9.55 -6.08
CA CYS A 58 -4.73 10.73 -5.33
C CYS A 58 -5.26 11.78 -6.29
N ASN A 59 -6.25 12.56 -5.86
CA ASN A 59 -6.70 13.73 -6.61
C ASN A 59 -6.59 15.03 -5.80
N GLU A 60 -6.62 16.18 -6.49
CA GLU A 60 -6.53 17.50 -5.87
C GLU A 60 -7.65 17.79 -4.86
N ALA A 61 -8.83 17.18 -5.06
CA ALA A 61 -9.94 17.24 -4.13
C ALA A 61 -9.71 16.44 -2.83
N GLY A 62 -8.63 15.65 -2.77
CA GLY A 62 -8.26 14.85 -1.61
C GLY A 62 -8.99 13.50 -1.51
N LYS A 63 -9.49 12.97 -2.63
CA LYS A 63 -9.96 11.58 -2.73
C LYS A 63 -8.77 10.66 -3.00
N GLU A 64 -8.79 9.49 -2.37
CA GLU A 64 -7.73 8.49 -2.44
C GLU A 64 -8.32 7.11 -2.69
N HIS A 65 -7.72 6.40 -3.63
CA HIS A 65 -8.16 5.10 -4.08
C HIS A 65 -6.91 4.24 -4.31
N VAL A 66 -6.94 2.99 -3.85
CA VAL A 66 -5.95 1.99 -4.24
C VAL A 66 -6.62 1.09 -5.28
N HIS A 67 -6.07 1.09 -6.48
CA HIS A 67 -6.51 0.22 -7.55
C HIS A 67 -5.61 -1.01 -7.60
N ILE A 68 -6.21 -2.17 -7.84
CA ILE A 68 -5.52 -3.46 -7.89
C ILE A 68 -5.94 -4.15 -9.18
N ARG A 69 -5.00 -4.30 -10.11
CA ARG A 69 -5.24 -4.97 -11.37
C ARG A 69 -4.87 -6.45 -11.27
N LEU A 70 -5.89 -7.30 -11.25
CA LEU A 70 -5.74 -8.75 -11.29
C LEU A 70 -5.37 -9.23 -12.70
N LYS A 71 -4.81 -10.43 -12.78
CA LYS A 71 -4.34 -11.06 -14.04
C LYS A 71 -5.44 -11.17 -15.11
N GLU A 72 -6.68 -11.38 -14.70
CA GLU A 72 -7.85 -11.59 -15.58
C GLU A 72 -8.47 -10.30 -16.13
N ARG A 73 -7.81 -9.15 -15.98
CA ARG A 73 -8.37 -7.84 -16.36
C ARG A 73 -9.48 -7.27 -15.51
N ASN A 74 -9.59 -7.77 -14.29
CA ASN A 74 -10.42 -7.16 -13.27
C ASN A 74 -9.61 -6.12 -12.48
N VAL A 75 -10.10 -4.88 -12.42
CA VAL A 75 -9.60 -3.83 -11.52
C VAL A 75 -10.49 -3.81 -10.27
N ILE A 76 -9.89 -4.02 -9.11
CA ILE A 76 -10.54 -3.80 -7.82
C ILE A 76 -10.15 -2.41 -7.33
N THR A 77 -11.12 -1.67 -6.80
CA THR A 77 -10.87 -0.39 -6.13
C THR A 77 -11.08 -0.58 -4.63
N TRP A 78 -10.00 -0.48 -3.87
CA TRP A 78 -10.03 -0.38 -2.41
C TRP A 78 -9.95 1.09 -1.99
N LYS A 79 -10.72 1.48 -0.98
CA LYS A 79 -10.73 2.85 -0.46
C LYS A 79 -10.21 2.82 0.97
N PRO A 80 -9.17 3.61 1.29
CA PRO A 80 -8.79 3.76 2.69
C PRO A 80 -9.98 4.30 3.47
N PRO A 81 -10.26 3.78 4.67
CA PRO A 81 -11.28 4.32 5.56
C PRO A 81 -10.78 5.67 6.12
N VAL A 82 -10.90 6.72 5.32
CA VAL A 82 -10.52 8.09 5.70
C VAL A 82 -11.67 8.71 6.48
N ASP A 83 -11.40 9.18 7.70
CA ASP A 83 -12.38 9.95 8.45
C ASP A 83 -12.54 11.33 7.78
N THR A 84 -13.73 11.58 7.27
CA THR A 84 -14.10 12.64 6.31
C THR A 84 -13.97 14.07 6.81
N LEU A 85 -13.48 14.31 8.02
CA LEU A 85 -13.65 15.60 8.68
C LEU A 85 -12.61 16.65 8.29
N ILE A 86 -11.38 16.28 7.90
CA ILE A 86 -10.34 17.25 7.55
C ILE A 86 -9.40 16.67 6.48
N LYS A 87 -9.22 17.37 5.36
CA LYS A 87 -8.25 17.02 4.30
C LYS A 87 -6.84 16.84 4.92
N PRO A 88 -6.21 15.65 4.88
CA PRO A 88 -4.83 15.52 5.34
C PRO A 88 -3.89 16.47 4.58
N ILE A 89 -3.01 17.13 5.34
CA ILE A 89 -2.03 18.13 4.85
C ILE A 89 -0.81 17.43 4.22
N PHE A 90 -0.50 16.21 4.65
CA PHE A 90 0.55 15.36 4.13
C PHE A 90 -0.05 13.96 3.94
N ARG A 91 0.05 13.41 2.72
CA ARG A 91 -0.46 12.09 2.37
C ARG A 91 0.64 11.33 1.69
N ASP A 92 0.95 10.17 2.24
CA ASP A 92 1.92 9.26 1.66
C ASP A 92 1.37 7.84 1.82
N GLY A 93 1.52 7.06 0.76
CA GLY A 93 0.95 5.74 0.61
C GLY A 93 2.00 4.84 0.00
N LEU A 94 2.43 3.83 0.74
CA LEU A 94 3.38 2.83 0.27
C LEU A 94 2.67 1.50 0.09
N LEU A 95 2.89 0.89 -1.06
CA LEU A 95 2.29 -0.37 -1.45
C LEU A 95 3.38 -1.44 -1.54
N TYR A 96 3.11 -2.62 -1.00
CA TYR A 96 4.01 -3.77 -1.11
C TYR A 96 3.20 -5.03 -1.37
N PHE A 97 3.63 -5.83 -2.33
CA PHE A 97 3.09 -7.17 -2.47
C PHE A 97 3.91 -8.17 -1.68
N HIS A 98 3.21 -9.04 -0.95
CA HIS A 98 3.75 -10.28 -0.43
C HIS A 98 2.83 -11.43 -0.82
N LYS A 99 3.24 -12.21 -1.83
CA LYS A 99 2.40 -13.28 -2.42
C LYS A 99 1.02 -12.73 -2.84
N ASN A 100 -0.05 -13.17 -2.17
CA ASN A 100 -1.44 -12.78 -2.43
C ASN A 100 -1.89 -11.59 -1.58
N TYR A 101 -0.99 -11.01 -0.77
CA TYR A 101 -1.31 -9.87 0.07
C TYR A 101 -0.75 -8.59 -0.53
N LEU A 102 -1.61 -7.57 -0.60
CA LEU A 102 -1.21 -6.20 -0.76
C LEU A 102 -1.16 -5.57 0.63
N ILE A 103 0.04 -5.16 1.04
CA ILE A 103 0.28 -4.42 2.28
C ILE A 103 0.25 -2.94 1.90
N ILE A 104 -0.59 -2.19 2.61
CA ILE A 104 -0.90 -0.80 2.35
C ILE A 104 -0.49 -0.01 3.60
N LYS A 105 0.61 0.73 3.51
CA LYS A 105 1.05 1.62 4.58
C LYS A 105 0.61 3.04 4.23
N TYR A 106 -0.32 3.56 5.02
CA TYR A 106 -0.95 4.86 4.81
C TYR A 106 -0.56 5.82 5.92
N LYS A 107 -0.10 7.01 5.59
CA LYS A 107 0.10 8.08 6.57
C LYS A 107 -1.04 9.07 6.47
N ASP A 108 -1.87 9.12 7.52
CA ASP A 108 -2.83 10.20 7.69
C ASP A 108 -2.21 11.37 8.49
N ARG A 109 -3.04 12.34 8.88
CA ARG A 109 -2.57 13.54 9.60
C ARG A 109 -1.92 13.22 10.96
N HIS A 110 -2.37 12.16 11.63
CA HIS A 110 -2.07 11.88 13.02
C HIS A 110 -1.24 10.61 13.20
N TYR A 111 -1.47 9.58 12.38
CA TYR A 111 -0.89 8.26 12.56
C TYR A 111 -0.51 7.60 11.22
N GLN A 112 0.45 6.68 11.30
CA GLN A 112 0.63 5.69 10.26
C GLN A 112 -0.32 4.52 10.52
N ARG A 113 -1.05 4.13 9.47
CA ARG A 113 -1.99 3.03 9.46
C ARG A 113 -1.48 1.97 8.50
N LEU A 114 -1.74 0.71 8.83
CA LEU A 114 -1.32 -0.42 8.01
C LEU A 114 -2.53 -1.29 7.72
N PHE A 115 -2.76 -1.58 6.45
CA PHE A 115 -3.79 -2.51 6.01
C PHE A 115 -3.16 -3.68 5.27
N ILE A 116 -3.76 -4.85 5.42
CA ILE A 116 -3.39 -6.05 4.69
C ILE A 116 -4.61 -6.49 3.89
N PHE A 117 -4.53 -6.43 2.57
CA PHE A 117 -5.59 -6.84 1.64
C PHE A 117 -5.22 -8.16 0.97
N ASN A 118 -6.02 -9.21 1.14
CA ASN A 118 -5.84 -10.48 0.44
C ASN A 118 -6.54 -10.44 -0.93
N ILE A 119 -5.77 -10.48 -2.02
CA ILE A 119 -6.30 -10.37 -3.39
C ILE A 119 -7.09 -11.60 -3.85
N LYS A 120 -6.97 -12.73 -3.15
CA LYS A 120 -7.72 -13.96 -3.46
C LYS A 120 -9.05 -14.01 -2.74
N THR A 121 -9.07 -13.67 -1.46
CA THR A 121 -10.31 -13.69 -0.65
C THR A 121 -11.06 -12.37 -0.68
N LEU A 122 -10.45 -11.30 -1.19
CA LEU A 122 -10.96 -9.93 -1.22
C LEU A 122 -11.30 -9.38 0.18
N LYS A 123 -10.57 -9.86 1.19
CA LYS A 123 -10.71 -9.41 2.57
C LYS A 123 -9.57 -8.49 2.92
N ASP A 124 -9.87 -7.39 3.58
CA ASP A 124 -8.90 -6.52 4.22
C ASP A 124 -9.00 -6.57 5.74
N GLU A 125 -7.86 -6.24 6.35
CA GLU A 125 -7.76 -6.07 7.78
C GLU A 125 -6.81 -4.91 8.08
N GLU A 126 -7.22 -4.03 9.00
CA GLU A 126 -6.34 -3.00 9.57
C GLU A 126 -5.52 -3.61 10.71
N ILE A 127 -4.22 -3.33 10.71
CA ILE A 127 -3.33 -3.69 11.81
C ILE A 127 -3.15 -2.45 12.68
N ILE A 128 -3.75 -2.51 13.87
CA ILE A 128 -3.63 -1.47 14.89
C ILE A 128 -2.37 -1.76 15.71
N LEU A 129 -1.48 -0.78 15.77
CA LEU A 129 -0.23 -0.83 16.52
C LEU A 129 -0.12 0.46 17.33
N ASN A 130 0.26 0.39 18.61
CA ASN A 130 0.61 1.59 19.37
C ASN A 130 1.99 2.10 18.94
N ALA A 131 2.03 2.79 17.79
CA ALA A 131 3.24 3.39 17.24
C ALA A 131 2.93 4.63 16.41
N LEU A 132 3.74 5.69 16.56
CA LEU A 132 3.66 6.89 15.74
C LEU A 132 4.22 6.67 14.34
N THR A 133 5.27 5.86 14.23
CA THR A 133 5.90 5.48 12.96
C THR A 133 6.10 3.98 12.95
N ILE A 134 5.55 3.32 11.93
CA ILE A 134 5.56 1.86 11.79
C ILE A 134 6.68 1.48 10.82
N GLN A 135 7.72 0.80 11.32
CA GLN A 135 8.70 0.13 10.48
C GLN A 135 8.12 -1.21 10.00
N VAL A 136 8.47 -1.59 8.77
CA VAL A 136 7.92 -2.79 8.10
C VAL A 136 9.09 -3.61 7.55
N LYS A 137 9.14 -4.90 7.88
CA LYS A 137 10.11 -5.85 7.30
C LYS A 137 9.40 -7.14 6.93
N ILE A 138 9.71 -7.68 5.75
CA ILE A 138 9.15 -8.95 5.28
C ILE A 138 10.30 -9.94 5.15
N ILE A 139 10.19 -11.09 5.82
CA ILE A 139 11.14 -12.20 5.74
C ILE A 139 10.33 -13.48 5.56
N ASP A 140 10.58 -14.20 4.47
CA ASP A 140 9.79 -15.38 4.09
C ASP A 140 8.28 -15.08 4.15
N ASN A 141 7.52 -15.74 5.03
CA ASN A 141 6.07 -15.57 5.16
C ASN A 141 5.69 -14.58 6.27
N ASP A 142 6.68 -14.04 6.97
CA ASP A 142 6.47 -13.22 8.15
C ASP A 142 6.64 -11.74 7.81
N LEU A 143 5.64 -10.96 8.22
CA LEU A 143 5.65 -9.51 8.24
C LEU A 143 5.92 -9.05 9.67
N PHE A 144 7.05 -8.39 9.87
CA PHE A 144 7.43 -7.77 11.12
C PHE A 144 7.06 -6.30 11.08
N LEU A 145 6.42 -5.85 12.15
CA LEU A 145 6.00 -4.48 12.37
C LEU A 145 6.57 -4.01 13.70
N ALA A 146 7.19 -2.84 13.70
CA ALA A 146 7.78 -2.26 14.89
C ALA A 146 7.47 -0.77 14.94
N GLY A 147 7.18 -0.26 16.14
CA GLY A 147 7.32 1.16 16.39
C GLY A 147 8.79 1.60 16.33
N LEU A 148 9.00 2.86 15.94
CA LEU A 148 10.33 3.46 15.85
C LEU A 148 10.86 3.90 17.24
N TYR A 149 9.96 4.21 18.17
CA TYR A 149 10.32 4.77 19.47
C TYR A 149 10.25 3.75 20.61
N SER A 150 11.03 4.00 21.65
CA SER A 150 11.05 3.16 22.86
C SER A 150 9.66 3.06 23.50
N GLY A 151 9.23 1.85 23.80
CA GLY A 151 7.92 1.57 24.41
C GLY A 151 6.76 1.49 23.42
N GLU A 152 7.02 1.60 22.11
CA GLU A 152 6.03 1.29 21.07
C GLU A 152 5.96 -0.23 20.82
N ASP A 153 4.86 -0.67 20.22
CA ASP A 153 4.56 -2.09 20.05
C ASP A 153 5.41 -2.76 18.95
N PHE A 154 5.58 -4.07 19.10
CA PHE A 154 6.15 -4.94 18.08
C PHE A 154 5.20 -6.11 17.81
N ILE A 155 4.90 -6.35 16.52
CA ILE A 155 4.01 -7.43 16.10
C ILE A 155 4.68 -8.19 14.97
N LYS A 156 4.59 -9.51 15.03
CA LYS A 156 4.84 -10.41 13.91
C LYS A 156 3.50 -10.88 13.35
N ILE A 157 3.38 -10.88 12.03
CA ILE A 157 2.24 -11.40 11.31
C ILE A 157 2.72 -12.50 10.37
N THR A 158 2.27 -13.73 10.59
CA THR A 158 2.53 -14.85 9.68
C THR A 158 1.41 -14.90 8.64
N MET A 159 1.77 -14.84 7.35
CA MET A 159 0.84 -14.78 6.24
C MET A 159 0.67 -16.16 5.57
N HIS A 160 -0.50 -16.76 5.76
CA HIS A 160 -0.93 -17.99 5.07
C HIS A 160 -1.68 -17.66 3.78
N PRO A 161 -1.97 -18.59 2.87
CA PRO A 161 -2.66 -18.25 1.62
C PRO A 161 -4.04 -17.57 1.78
N ASP A 162 -4.75 -17.87 2.87
CA ASP A 162 -6.16 -17.53 3.10
C ASP A 162 -6.43 -16.80 4.44
N HIS A 163 -5.45 -16.73 5.34
CA HIS A 163 -5.58 -16.07 6.65
C HIS A 163 -4.23 -15.56 7.15
N ILE A 164 -4.25 -14.75 8.20
CA ILE A 164 -3.05 -14.27 8.88
C ILE A 164 -3.10 -14.65 10.37
N GLU A 165 -1.94 -14.91 10.94
CA GLU A 165 -1.76 -15.15 12.38
C GLU A 165 -0.93 -14.02 12.98
N ARG A 166 -1.28 -13.58 14.20
CA ARG A 166 -0.62 -12.46 14.87
C ARG A 166 0.05 -12.92 16.16
N GLU A 167 1.26 -12.43 16.37
CA GLU A 167 2.03 -12.66 17.57
C GLU A 167 2.61 -11.32 18.05
N THR A 168 2.28 -10.92 19.28
CA THR A 168 2.99 -9.81 19.94
C THR A 168 4.39 -10.30 20.29
N ILE A 169 5.39 -9.54 19.86
CA ILE A 169 6.80 -9.83 20.09
C ILE A 169 7.46 -8.68 20.86
N ASP A 170 8.74 -8.81 21.19
CA ASP A 170 9.52 -7.78 21.85
C ASP A 170 10.86 -7.54 21.13
N GLU A 171 11.63 -6.55 21.59
CA GLU A 171 12.96 -6.29 21.06
C GLU A 171 13.91 -7.50 21.16
N ASN A 172 13.78 -8.32 22.20
CA ASN A 172 14.64 -9.49 22.39
C ASN A 172 14.40 -10.53 21.30
N TYR A 173 13.13 -10.76 20.92
CA TYR A 173 12.75 -11.62 19.81
C TYR A 173 13.44 -11.21 18.52
N LEU A 174 13.44 -9.90 18.22
CA LEU A 174 14.07 -9.34 17.01
C LEU A 174 15.59 -9.53 17.05
N ARG A 175 16.23 -9.21 18.18
CA ARG A 175 17.68 -9.33 18.37
C ARG A 175 18.16 -10.78 18.24
N GLN A 176 17.47 -11.73 18.88
CA GLN A 176 17.82 -13.15 18.82
C GLN A 176 17.76 -13.72 17.40
N ARG A 177 16.91 -13.15 16.55
CA ARG A 177 16.71 -13.57 15.16
C ARG A 177 17.41 -12.67 14.13
N ASN A 178 18.21 -11.70 14.59
CA ASN A 178 18.90 -10.72 13.75
C ASN A 178 17.97 -10.01 12.75
N ILE A 179 16.75 -9.68 13.18
CA ILE A 179 15.79 -8.94 12.36
C ILE A 179 16.11 -7.45 12.46
N ILE A 180 16.44 -6.84 11.33
CA ILE A 180 16.79 -5.41 11.22
C ILE A 180 15.83 -4.78 10.21
N PHE A 181 15.23 -3.66 10.61
CA PHE A 181 14.37 -2.84 9.76
C PHE A 181 15.23 -1.89 8.92
N ASP A 182 14.81 -1.68 7.66
CA ASP A 182 15.50 -0.82 6.70
C ASP A 182 15.20 0.68 6.90
#